data_AF-A0A4Y9S6B0-F1
#
_entry.id   AF-A0A4Y9S6B0-F1
#
_cell.length_a   1.000
_cell.length_b   1.000
_cell.length_c   1.000
_cell.angle_alpha   90.00
_cell.angle_beta   90.00
_cell.angle_gamma   90.00
#
_symmetry.space_group_name_H-M   'P 1'
#
loop_
_entity.id
_entity.type
_entity.pdbx_description
1 polymer ?
#
loop_
_entity_poly.entity_id
_entity_poly.type
_entity_poly.pdbx_seq_one_letter_code
_entity_poly.pdbx_strand_id
1 'polypeptide(L)' 'MNTLNADKIYPAAPVRPVRAVKRKTRITIYLDDEVLEQFRNDAQQTGKGYQTLINAALRSRLLAQREPASSAS' A
#
# COMPACT_ATOMS: atom_id res chain seq x y z
N MET A 1 -24.88 30.88 -33.58
CA MET A 1 -25.83 29.74 -33.64
C MET A 1 -25.19 28.60 -34.41
N ASN A 2 -25.38 27.36 -33.93
CA ASN A 2 -24.86 26.05 -34.38
C ASN A 2 -23.41 25.70 -33.97
N THR A 3 -23.08 24.54 -33.41
CA THR A 3 -23.84 23.28 -33.16
C THR A 3 -23.37 22.63 -31.85
N LEU A 4 -24.34 22.07 -31.12
CA LEU A 4 -24.16 21.33 -29.87
C LEU A 4 -23.38 20.03 -30.11
N ASN A 5 -22.19 19.91 -29.52
CA ASN A 5 -21.51 18.63 -29.34
C ASN A 5 -22.04 17.98 -28.04
N ALA A 6 -23.26 17.45 -28.07
CA ALA A 6 -23.96 16.96 -26.86
C ALA A 6 -24.22 15.44 -26.80
N ASP A 7 -23.65 14.63 -27.70
CA ASP A 7 -24.00 13.20 -27.79
C ASP A 7 -22.82 12.21 -27.72
N LYS A 8 -21.70 12.59 -27.06
CA LYS A 8 -20.75 11.57 -26.58
C LYS A 8 -21.14 11.10 -25.19
N ILE A 9 -22.20 10.30 -25.13
CA ILE A 9 -22.51 9.48 -23.95
C ILE A 9 -21.47 8.35 -23.93
N TYR A 10 -20.40 8.53 -23.16
CA TYR A 10 -19.52 7.43 -22.82
C TYR A 10 -20.27 6.50 -21.87
N PRO A 11 -20.52 5.22 -22.22
CA PRO A 11 -21.11 4.29 -21.26
C PRO A 11 -20.15 4.17 -20.08
N ALA A 12 -20.64 4.49 -18.87
CA ALA A 12 -19.88 4.30 -17.64
C ALA A 12 -19.43 2.83 -17.58
N ALA A 13 -18.11 2.60 -17.62
CA ALA A 13 -17.55 1.26 -17.60
C ALA A 13 -18.07 0.50 -16.37
N PRO A 14 -18.37 -0.80 -16.49
CA PRO A 14 -18.89 -1.58 -15.37
C PRO A 14 -17.90 -1.55 -14.21
N VAL A 15 -18.33 -0.98 -13.07
CA VAL A 15 -17.55 -0.96 -11.83
C VAL A 15 -17.39 -2.40 -11.35
N ARG A 16 -16.23 -3.00 -11.65
CA ARG A 16 -15.89 -4.33 -11.14
C ARG A 16 -15.88 -4.25 -9.61
N PRO A 17 -16.60 -5.11 -8.89
CA PRO A 17 -16.56 -5.10 -7.43
C PRO A 17 -15.12 -5.40 -7.00
N VAL A 18 -14.47 -4.41 -6.39
CA VAL A 18 -13.15 -4.59 -5.81
C VAL A 18 -13.32 -5.53 -4.63
N ARG A 19 -12.89 -6.78 -4.81
CA ARG A 19 -12.90 -7.80 -3.76
C ARG A 19 -12.21 -7.21 -2.55
N ALA A 20 -12.95 -7.04 -1.45
CA ALA A 20 -12.43 -6.40 -0.25
C ALA A 20 -11.16 -7.13 0.20
N VAL A 21 -10.03 -6.41 0.23
CA VAL A 21 -8.77 -6.96 0.71
C VAL A 21 -8.91 -7.13 2.22
N LYS A 22 -9.38 -8.30 2.65
CA LYS A 22 -9.59 -8.65 4.06
C LYS A 22 -8.27 -8.37 4.81
N ARG A 23 -8.32 -7.51 5.85
CA ARG A 23 -7.21 -7.15 6.76
C ARG A 23 -6.15 -6.15 6.25
N LYS A 24 -6.42 -5.38 5.20
CA LYS A 24 -5.52 -4.31 4.75
C LYS A 24 -6.28 -3.01 4.52
N THR A 25 -5.85 -1.95 5.20
CA THR A 25 -6.39 -0.60 5.02
C THR A 25 -5.52 0.14 4.02
N ARG A 26 -6.12 0.76 3.00
CA ARG A 26 -5.41 1.71 2.12
C ARG A 26 -5.27 3.03 2.88
N ILE A 27 -4.03 3.47 3.04
CA ILE A 27 -3.70 4.76 3.66
C ILE A 27 -2.83 5.57 2.70
N THR A 28 -2.82 6.89 2.89
CA THR A 28 -1.91 7.81 2.20
C THR A 28 -0.89 8.28 3.23
N ILE A 29 0.39 8.03 2.98
CA ILE A 29 1.50 8.45 3.84
C ILE A 29 2.62 8.98 2.95
N TYR A 30 3.40 9.93 3.45
CA TYR A 30 4.69 10.26 2.88
C TYR A 30 5.73 9.28 3.44
N LEU A 31 6.61 8.81 2.58
CA LEU A 31 7.75 7.96 2.93
C LEU A 31 8.95 8.51 2.19
N ASP A 32 10.09 8.60 2.86
CA ASP A 32 11.32 9.09 2.25
C ASP A 32 11.71 8.25 1.02
N ASP A 33 12.23 8.92 0.00
CA ASP A 33 12.62 8.28 -1.26
C ASP A 33 13.69 7.22 -1.02
N GLU A 34 14.67 7.48 -0.14
CA GLU A 34 15.74 6.53 0.20
C GLU A 34 15.18 5.21 0.76
N VAL A 35 14.14 5.29 1.60
CA VAL A 35 13.51 4.13 2.21
C VAL A 35 12.77 3.34 1.13
N LEU A 36 12.05 4.04 0.25
CA LEU A 36 11.30 3.41 -0.83
C LEU A 36 12.23 2.76 -1.87
N GLU A 37 13.36 3.37 -2.18
CA GLU A 37 14.40 2.81 -3.06
C GLU A 37 15.03 1.55 -2.47
N GLN A 38 15.40 1.56 -1.20
CA GLN A 38 15.95 0.39 -0.53
C GLN A 38 14.99 -0.80 -0.60
N PHE A 39 13.71 -0.60 -0.23
CA PHE A 39 12.72 -1.68 -0.28
C PHE A 39 12.38 -2.11 -1.71
N ARG A 40 12.56 -1.25 -2.72
CA ARG A 40 12.43 -1.64 -4.14
C ARG A 40 13.57 -2.54 -4.58
N ASN A 41 14.80 -2.26 -4.19
CA ASN A 41 15.95 -3.12 -4.47
C ASN A 41 15.79 -4.49 -3.78
N ASP A 42 15.47 -4.50 -2.49
CA ASP A 42 15.24 -5.72 -1.73
C ASP A 42 14.08 -6.56 -2.31
N ALA A 43 13.04 -5.90 -2.82
CA ALA A 43 11.92 -6.55 -3.49
C ALA A 43 12.35 -7.28 -4.78
N GLN A 44 13.22 -6.66 -5.58
CA GLN A 44 13.77 -7.28 -6.79
C GLN A 44 14.60 -8.51 -6.47
N GLN A 45 15.40 -8.45 -5.40
CA GLN A 45 16.25 -9.57 -4.98
C GLN A 45 15.45 -10.73 -4.38
N THR A 46 14.40 -10.44 -3.62
CA THR A 46 13.61 -11.44 -2.89
C THR A 46 12.41 -11.99 -3.67
N GLY A 47 12.07 -11.36 -4.80
CA GLY A 47 10.86 -11.68 -5.58
C GLY A 47 9.55 -11.33 -4.85
N LYS A 48 9.61 -10.55 -3.78
CA LYS A 48 8.45 -10.08 -3.00
C LYS A 48 8.15 -8.63 -3.35
N GLY A 49 6.90 -8.20 -3.20
CA GLY A 49 6.57 -6.77 -3.38
C GLY A 49 7.15 -5.89 -2.26
N TYR A 50 7.63 -4.69 -2.60
CA TYR A 50 8.18 -3.73 -1.63
C TYR A 50 7.22 -3.43 -0.48
N GLN A 51 5.90 -3.36 -0.76
CA GLN A 51 4.89 -3.15 0.27
C GLN A 51 4.81 -4.31 1.28
N THR A 52 5.09 -5.54 0.85
CA THR A 52 5.15 -6.70 1.74
C THR A 52 6.35 -6.59 2.68
N LEU A 53 7.50 -6.13 2.17
CA LEU A 53 8.71 -5.93 2.96
C LEU A 53 8.54 -4.80 3.98
N ILE A 54 7.99 -3.66 3.56
CA ILE A 54 7.66 -2.54 4.46
C ILE A 54 6.73 -3.02 5.59
N ASN A 55 5.67 -3.75 5.26
CA ASN A 55 4.76 -4.28 6.28
C ASN A 55 5.44 -5.30 7.22
N ALA A 56 6.37 -6.10 6.71
CA ALA A 56 7.14 -7.03 7.54
C ALA A 56 8.03 -6.28 8.53
N ALA A 57 8.75 -5.27 8.08
CA ALA A 57 9.58 -4.41 8.93
C ALA A 57 8.75 -3.72 10.03
N LEU A 58 7.58 -3.15 9.67
CA LEU A 58 6.67 -2.55 10.64
C LEU A 58 6.18 -3.56 11.68
N ARG A 59 5.82 -4.79 11.27
CA ARG A 59 5.43 -5.85 12.21
C ARG A 59 6.57 -6.26 13.14
N SER A 60 7.78 -6.42 12.63
CA SER A 60 8.95 -6.75 13.45
C SER A 60 9.20 -5.68 14.52
N ARG A 61 9.04 -4.40 14.17
CA ARG A 61 9.14 -3.30 15.15
C ARG A 61 8.04 -3.36 16.20
N LEU A 62 6.80 -3.64 15.81
CA LEU A 62 5.68 -3.79 16.77
C LEU A 62 5.86 -4.99 17.70
N LEU A 63 6.47 -6.08 17.23
CA LEU A 63 6.80 -7.24 18.07
C LEU A 63 7.90 -6.89 19.07
N ALA A 64 8.98 -6.24 18.62
CA ALA A 64 10.07 -5.78 19.50
C ALA A 64 9.60 -4.77 20.56
N GLN A 65 8.57 -3.97 20.27
CA GLN A 65 7.94 -3.07 21.24
C GLN A 65 7.01 -3.78 22.22
N ARG A 66 6.53 -4.98 21.87
CA ARG A 66 5.64 -5.79 22.71
C ARG A 66 6.38 -6.74 23.64
N GLU A 67 7.67 -6.97 23.44
CA GLU A 67 8.53 -7.51 24.49
C GLU A 67 8.71 -6.41 25.53
N PRO A 68 8.02 -6.48 26.68
CA PRO A 68 8.29 -5.53 27.73
C PRO A 68 9.69 -5.84 28.25
N ALA A 69 10.35 -4.82 28.79
CA ALA A 69 11.39 -4.98 29.78
C ALA A 69 10.86 -5.70 31.05
N SER A 70 10.29 -6.89 30.91
CA SER A 70 9.74 -7.73 31.98
C SER A 70 10.77 -8.77 32.39
N SER A 71 11.92 -8.31 32.86
CA SER A 71 12.84 -9.08 33.70
C SER A 71 13.72 -8.17 34.55
N ALA A 72 13.16 -7.08 35.08
CA ALA A 72 13.81 -6.29 36.10
C ALA A 72 12.75 -5.68 37.04
N SER A 73 12.18 -6.51 37.89
CA SER A 73 11.85 -6.14 39.27
C SER A 73 11.48 -7.37 40.10
#